data_AF-A0A9P8VM75-F1
#
_entry.id   AF-A0A9P8VM75-F1
#
_cell.length_a   1.000
_cell.length_b   1.000
_cell.length_c   1.000
_cell.angle_alpha   90.00
_cell.angle_beta   90.00
_cell.angle_gamma   90.00
#
_symmetry.space_group_name_H-M   'P 1'
#
loop_
_entity.id
_entity.type
_entity.pdbx_description
1 polymer ?
#
loop_
_entity_poly.entity_id
_entity_poly.type
_entity_poly.pdbx_seq_one_letter_code
_entity_poly.pdbx_strand_id
1 'polypeptide(L)'
;MARLTYFFALFYALSAVCASTSNSTDAVPLPAYQINTELDLSFEQDMRDTHLIYDYDAQDSEGNPEKWRYELWFFSDKSVVYAIHGGPMAGRYNYQTAAYQCVRAGEIWQISWLEETGTTVSLVYDITKGTINGLLNFSKGHWNYPVLAHGDKRNQTDFDRWRGLAKIGTQVERYMLVERAYILESFKGKGELLPIDPDVATF
;
A
#
# COMPACT_ATOMS: atom_id res chain seq x y z
N MET A 1 3.76 -77.26 -13.68
CA MET A 1 4.08 -77.64 -12.28
C MET A 1 5.19 -76.71 -11.79
N ALA A 2 4.92 -75.93 -10.73
CA ALA A 2 5.82 -75.18 -9.84
C ALA A 2 6.97 -74.31 -10.45
N ARG A 3 6.84 -72.98 -10.37
CA ARG A 3 7.43 -72.05 -9.36
C ARG A 3 8.93 -71.74 -9.55
N LEU A 4 9.23 -70.49 -9.92
CA LEU A 4 10.28 -69.71 -9.28
C LEU A 4 10.17 -68.21 -9.66
N THR A 5 9.79 -67.35 -8.72
CA THR A 5 10.44 -66.03 -8.56
C THR A 5 10.05 -65.44 -7.20
N TYR A 6 11.06 -65.37 -6.34
CA TYR A 6 11.12 -64.65 -5.07
C TYR A 6 11.80 -63.29 -5.34
N PHE A 7 11.74 -62.38 -4.35
CA PHE A 7 12.30 -61.02 -4.25
C PHE A 7 11.33 -59.91 -4.72
N PHE A 8 10.83 -58.98 -3.89
CA PHE A 8 11.30 -58.41 -2.62
C PHE A 8 10.11 -58.10 -1.70
N ALA A 9 10.20 -58.52 -0.43
CA ALA A 9 9.51 -57.92 0.70
C ALA A 9 10.55 -57.13 1.50
N LEU A 10 10.22 -55.90 1.90
CA LEU A 10 10.79 -55.04 2.96
C LEU A 10 10.33 -53.60 2.58
N PHE A 11 9.55 -52.82 3.33
CA PHE A 11 9.19 -52.76 4.74
C PHE A 11 7.80 -52.10 4.81
N TYR A 12 6.84 -52.75 5.46
CA TYR A 12 5.66 -52.10 6.02
C TYR A 12 5.98 -51.79 7.49
N ALA A 13 5.41 -50.68 7.97
CA ALA A 13 5.39 -50.20 9.36
C ALA A 13 6.61 -49.38 9.83
N LEU A 14 6.43 -48.05 9.80
CA LEU A 14 6.55 -47.26 11.02
C LEU A 14 5.43 -46.21 11.03
N SER A 15 4.49 -46.43 11.95
CA SER A 15 3.81 -45.42 12.78
C SER A 15 3.47 -44.07 12.16
N ALA A 16 2.15 -43.87 12.02
CA ALA A 16 1.45 -42.60 12.07
C ALA A 16 2.19 -41.53 12.90
N VAL A 17 2.88 -40.63 12.21
CA VAL A 17 3.12 -39.28 12.72
C VAL A 17 1.98 -38.45 12.19
N CYS A 18 1.18 -37.95 13.12
CA CYS A 18 0.06 -37.04 12.96
C CYS A 18 0.19 -36.17 11.70
N ALA A 19 -0.59 -36.48 10.67
CA ALA A 19 -0.97 -35.49 9.70
C ALA A 19 -1.83 -34.46 10.47
N SER A 20 -1.21 -33.36 10.92
CA SER A 20 -1.95 -32.15 11.28
C SER A 20 -2.53 -31.60 9.98
N THR A 21 -3.66 -32.18 9.61
CA THR A 21 -4.57 -31.62 8.61
C THR A 21 -5.25 -30.41 9.26
N SER A 22 -4.53 -29.29 9.37
CA SER A 22 -5.19 -27.99 9.44
C SER A 22 -5.67 -27.65 8.04
N ASN A 23 -6.71 -28.33 7.57
CA ASN A 23 -7.58 -27.78 6.53
C ASN A 23 -8.39 -26.65 7.19
N SER A 24 -7.76 -25.52 7.51
CA SER A 24 -8.49 -24.28 7.71
C SER A 24 -8.72 -23.68 6.32
N THR A 25 -9.79 -24.11 5.68
CA THR A 25 -10.38 -23.44 4.50
C THR A 25 -11.04 -22.12 4.93
N ASP A 26 -10.45 -21.39 5.87
CA ASP A 26 -10.95 -20.10 6.30
C ASP A 26 -10.54 -19.09 5.23
N ALA A 27 -11.54 -18.54 4.54
CA ALA A 27 -11.31 -17.52 3.53
C ALA A 27 -10.56 -16.34 4.16
N VAL A 28 -9.44 -15.94 3.56
CA VAL A 28 -8.69 -14.77 4.00
C VAL A 28 -9.60 -13.53 3.87
N PRO A 29 -9.83 -12.77 4.96
CA PRO A 29 -10.65 -11.57 4.90
C PRO A 29 -9.97 -10.54 3.99
N LEU A 30 -10.72 -9.96 3.07
CA LEU A 30 -10.21 -8.95 2.15
C LEU A 30 -10.60 -7.53 2.63
N PRO A 31 -9.74 -6.52 2.40
CA PRO A 31 -8.44 -6.62 1.72
C PRO A 31 -7.36 -7.24 2.62
N ALA A 32 -6.44 -7.99 1.99
CA ALA A 32 -5.29 -8.59 2.67
C ALA A 32 -4.02 -8.39 1.85
N TYR A 33 -2.89 -8.27 2.54
CA TYR A 33 -1.57 -8.21 1.95
C TYR A 33 -0.85 -9.52 2.22
N GLN A 34 -0.57 -10.28 1.18
CA GLN A 34 0.32 -11.42 1.28
C GLN A 34 1.75 -10.97 0.97
N ILE A 35 2.61 -11.00 1.98
CA ILE A 35 4.03 -10.66 1.85
C ILE A 35 4.81 -11.87 2.38
N ASN A 36 5.44 -12.61 1.47
CA ASN A 36 6.25 -13.78 1.83
C ASN A 36 7.71 -13.41 2.11
N THR A 37 8.13 -12.20 1.73
CA THR A 37 9.48 -11.68 1.98
C THR A 37 9.54 -11.07 3.36
N GLU A 38 10.56 -11.40 4.14
CA GLU A 38 10.81 -10.75 5.43
C GLU A 38 11.09 -9.25 5.23
N LEU A 39 10.68 -8.45 6.21
CA LEU A 39 10.99 -7.02 6.20
C LEU A 39 12.50 -6.83 6.36
N ASP A 40 13.11 -6.15 5.41
CA ASP A 40 14.54 -5.88 5.44
C ASP A 40 14.91 -4.99 6.64
N LEU A 41 16.01 -5.32 7.32
CA LEU A 41 16.49 -4.60 8.52
C LEU A 41 16.79 -3.13 8.25
N SER A 42 17.10 -2.75 7.01
CA SER A 42 17.28 -1.36 6.61
C SER A 42 16.02 -0.51 6.74
N PHE A 43 14.83 -1.12 6.87
CA PHE A 43 13.57 -0.39 7.12
C PHE A 43 13.69 0.60 8.29
N GLU A 44 14.33 0.17 9.38
CA GLU A 44 14.49 0.97 10.59
C GLU A 44 15.23 2.28 10.32
N GLN A 45 16.23 2.25 9.44
CA GLN A 45 17.01 3.43 9.09
C GLN A 45 16.34 4.23 7.98
N ASP A 46 15.92 3.54 6.91
CA ASP A 46 15.48 4.17 5.66
C ASP A 46 14.07 4.74 5.77
N MET A 47 13.16 3.97 6.38
CA MET A 47 11.73 4.19 6.25
C MET A 47 11.08 4.58 7.58
N ARG A 48 11.41 3.92 8.70
CA ARG A 48 10.71 4.17 9.97
C ARG A 48 10.76 5.64 10.34
N ASP A 49 9.58 6.20 10.58
CA ASP A 49 9.40 7.60 10.99
C ASP A 49 9.91 8.62 9.95
N THR A 50 10.24 8.19 8.72
CA THR A 50 10.63 9.10 7.63
C THR A 50 9.39 9.84 7.11
N HIS A 51 9.55 11.14 6.94
CA HIS A 51 8.54 12.06 6.47
C HIS A 51 9.04 12.73 5.19
N LEU A 52 8.20 12.73 4.17
CA LEU A 52 8.50 13.24 2.83
C LEU A 52 7.50 14.33 2.45
N ILE A 53 8.03 15.46 1.99
CA ILE A 53 7.26 16.47 1.26
C ILE A 53 7.74 16.44 -0.18
N TYR A 54 6.82 16.34 -1.14
CA TYR A 54 7.17 16.19 -2.54
C TYR A 54 6.15 16.82 -3.48
N ASP A 55 6.64 17.25 -4.63
CA ASP A 55 5.82 17.87 -5.68
C ASP A 55 5.79 16.98 -6.92
N TYR A 56 4.60 16.76 -7.46
CA TYR A 56 4.41 16.29 -8.83
C TYR A 56 4.46 17.45 -9.81
N ASP A 57 4.96 17.17 -11.01
CA ASP A 57 4.72 18.02 -12.17
C ASP A 57 3.28 17.79 -12.64
N ALA A 58 2.51 18.87 -12.79
CA ALA A 58 1.12 18.80 -13.24
C ALA A 58 0.81 19.96 -14.21
N GLN A 59 -0.40 19.93 -14.76
CA GLN A 59 -0.91 21.00 -15.62
C GLN A 59 -2.32 21.37 -15.19
N ASP A 60 -2.60 22.68 -15.18
CA ASP A 60 -3.94 23.19 -14.92
C ASP A 60 -4.89 22.89 -16.10
N SER A 61 -6.15 23.32 -15.98
CA SER A 61 -7.16 23.13 -17.04
C SER A 61 -6.84 23.84 -18.36
N GLU A 62 -5.92 24.81 -18.35
CA GLU A 62 -5.46 25.56 -19.53
C GLU A 62 -4.14 24.99 -20.10
N GLY A 63 -3.56 23.97 -19.45
CA GLY A 63 -2.30 23.35 -19.83
C GLY A 63 -1.05 24.06 -19.28
N ASN A 64 -1.21 25.05 -18.39
CA ASN A 64 -0.06 25.72 -17.78
C ASN A 64 0.58 24.80 -16.74
N PRO A 65 1.91 24.78 -16.62
CA PRO A 65 2.59 23.99 -15.59
C PRO A 65 2.18 24.42 -14.18
N GLU A 66 1.82 23.45 -13.36
CA GLU A 66 1.58 23.62 -11.92
C GLU A 66 2.30 22.53 -11.12
N LYS A 67 2.34 22.71 -9.79
CA LYS A 67 2.90 21.72 -8.86
C LYS A 67 1.81 21.23 -7.94
N TRP A 68 1.69 19.92 -7.78
CA TRP A 68 0.82 19.34 -6.76
C TRP A 68 1.67 18.82 -5.61
N ARG A 69 1.53 19.47 -4.46
CA ARG A 69 2.26 19.12 -3.25
C ARG A 69 1.56 18.02 -2.47
N TYR A 70 2.34 17.05 -2.01
CA TYR A 70 1.92 15.92 -1.20
C TYR A 70 2.87 15.77 -0.01
N GLU A 71 2.35 15.18 1.06
CA GLU A 71 3.05 14.92 2.31
C GLU A 71 2.80 13.46 2.72
N LEU A 72 3.85 12.69 3.00
CA LEU A 72 3.78 11.26 3.35
C LEU A 72 4.71 10.95 4.52
N TRP A 73 4.16 10.31 5.54
CA TRP A 73 4.91 9.83 6.70
C TRP A 73 4.77 8.31 6.83
N PHE A 74 5.92 7.64 6.83
CA PHE A 74 6.03 6.21 7.08
C PHE A 74 5.97 5.94 8.58
N PHE A 75 4.75 5.97 9.12
CA PHE A 75 4.47 5.87 10.56
C PHE A 75 5.02 4.58 11.19
N SER A 76 4.82 3.45 10.52
CA SER A 76 5.29 2.14 10.98
C SER A 76 5.60 1.22 9.80
N ASP A 77 6.11 0.04 10.13
CA ASP A 77 6.31 -1.09 9.22
C ASP A 77 5.02 -1.65 8.62
N LYS A 78 3.86 -1.13 9.02
CA LYS A 78 2.55 -1.57 8.55
C LYS A 78 1.68 -0.45 8.03
N SER A 79 2.08 0.81 8.19
CA SER A 79 1.19 1.93 7.90
C SER A 79 1.89 3.20 7.47
N VAL A 80 1.12 4.00 6.72
CA VAL A 80 1.48 5.36 6.30
C VAL A 80 0.39 6.34 6.73
N VAL A 81 0.78 7.58 6.98
CA VAL A 81 -0.11 8.73 7.14
C VAL A 81 0.25 9.74 6.06
N TYR A 82 -0.72 10.35 5.39
CA TYR A 82 -0.43 11.28 4.31
C TYR A 82 -1.47 12.40 4.21
N ALA A 83 -1.07 13.49 3.57
CA ALA A 83 -1.93 14.61 3.21
C ALA A 83 -1.69 15.04 1.76
N ILE A 84 -2.75 15.55 1.14
CA ILE A 84 -2.73 16.08 -0.22
C ILE A 84 -2.95 17.58 -0.16
N HIS A 85 -1.98 18.37 -0.62
CA HIS A 85 -1.98 19.83 -0.53
C HIS A 85 -2.26 20.50 -1.88
N GLY A 86 -2.09 19.79 -3.00
CA GLY A 86 -2.33 20.30 -4.34
C GLY A 86 -3.15 19.35 -5.23
N GLY A 87 -3.64 19.89 -6.33
CA GLY A 87 -4.45 19.16 -7.31
C GLY A 87 -5.90 18.90 -6.88
N PRO A 88 -6.64 18.07 -7.63
CA PRO A 88 -8.08 17.91 -7.44
C PRO A 88 -8.47 17.34 -6.06
N MET A 89 -7.55 16.63 -5.40
CA MET A 89 -7.75 16.00 -4.08
C MET A 89 -7.17 16.82 -2.92
N ALA A 90 -6.76 18.07 -3.15
CA ALA A 90 -6.25 18.95 -2.10
C ALA A 90 -7.23 19.07 -0.92
N GLY A 91 -6.72 18.90 0.31
CA GLY A 91 -7.53 18.87 1.54
C GLY A 91 -7.96 17.47 1.97
N ARG A 92 -7.37 16.41 1.41
CA ARG A 92 -7.53 15.02 1.86
C ARG A 92 -6.41 14.61 2.83
N TYR A 93 -6.78 14.12 4.01
CA TYR A 93 -5.89 13.63 5.06
C TYR A 93 -6.24 12.18 5.38
N ASN A 94 -5.28 11.28 5.28
CA ASN A 94 -5.56 9.85 5.32
C ASN A 94 -4.46 9.05 6.02
N TYR A 95 -4.77 7.79 6.32
CA TYR A 95 -3.83 6.79 6.77
C TYR A 95 -4.23 5.42 6.22
N GLN A 96 -3.24 4.60 5.90
CA GLN A 96 -3.45 3.30 5.25
C GLN A 96 -2.51 2.24 5.78
N THR A 97 -2.99 1.00 5.75
CA THR A 97 -2.13 -0.17 5.89
C THR A 97 -1.30 -0.26 4.61
N ALA A 98 0.01 -0.35 4.76
CA ALA A 98 0.95 -0.32 3.66
C ALA A 98 1.83 -1.57 3.67
N ALA A 99 2.09 -2.09 2.47
CA ALA A 99 3.07 -3.13 2.23
C ALA A 99 4.39 -2.50 1.78
N TYR A 100 5.48 -2.91 2.43
CA TYR A 100 6.83 -2.44 2.13
C TYR A 100 7.67 -3.55 1.50
N GLN A 101 8.41 -3.22 0.46
CA GLN A 101 9.39 -4.11 -0.15
C GLN A 101 10.69 -3.34 -0.35
N CYS A 102 11.76 -3.84 0.26
CA CYS A 102 13.11 -3.37 -0.02
C CYS A 102 13.52 -3.84 -1.42
N VAL A 103 13.81 -2.90 -2.31
CA VAL A 103 14.36 -3.22 -3.65
C VAL A 103 15.88 -3.19 -3.59
N ARG A 104 16.44 -2.19 -2.90
CA ARG A 104 17.87 -2.07 -2.60
C ARG A 104 18.05 -1.26 -1.31
N ALA A 105 18.56 -1.92 -0.27
CA ALA A 105 18.76 -1.32 1.04
C ALA A 105 19.58 -0.02 0.97
N GLY A 106 19.15 1.02 1.68
CA GLY A 106 19.77 2.35 1.67
C GLY A 106 19.47 3.19 0.42
N GLU A 107 18.73 2.66 -0.56
CA GLU A 107 18.58 3.31 -1.86
C GLU A 107 17.15 3.34 -2.40
N ILE A 108 16.47 2.19 -2.47
CA ILE A 108 15.19 2.06 -3.16
C ILE A 108 14.21 1.18 -2.38
N TRP A 109 13.02 1.73 -2.15
CA TRP A 109 11.90 1.05 -1.52
C TRP A 109 10.64 1.13 -2.37
N GLN A 110 9.86 0.06 -2.38
CA GLN A 110 8.51 0.05 -2.93
C GLN A 110 7.48 0.02 -1.78
N ILE A 111 6.47 0.87 -1.87
CA ILE A 111 5.41 1.04 -0.87
C ILE A 111 4.07 0.97 -1.58
N SER A 112 3.24 0.00 -1.22
CA SER A 112 1.95 -0.23 -1.89
C SER A 112 0.79 -0.28 -0.90
N TRP A 113 -0.35 0.28 -1.26
CA TRP A 113 -1.59 0.18 -0.46
C TRP A 113 -2.86 0.25 -1.31
N LEU A 114 -3.97 -0.19 -0.71
CA LEU A 114 -5.35 0.02 -1.15
C LEU A 114 -6.00 1.07 -0.24
N GLU A 115 -6.85 1.91 -0.81
CA GLU A 115 -7.67 2.87 -0.08
C GLU A 115 -9.15 2.47 -0.03
N GLU A 116 -9.88 3.00 0.95
CA GLU A 116 -11.33 2.87 1.07
C GLU A 116 -12.12 3.41 -0.13
N THR A 117 -11.50 4.28 -0.93
CA THR A 117 -12.06 4.79 -2.20
C THR A 117 -11.97 3.78 -3.34
N GLY A 118 -11.29 2.65 -3.13
CA GLY A 118 -10.96 1.64 -4.15
C GLY A 118 -9.70 1.96 -4.95
N THR A 119 -9.06 3.11 -4.71
CA THR A 119 -7.76 3.45 -5.31
C THR A 119 -6.68 2.50 -4.80
N THR A 120 -5.84 2.00 -5.70
CA THR A 120 -4.60 1.29 -5.32
C THR A 120 -3.40 2.16 -5.68
N VAL A 121 -2.44 2.25 -4.78
CA VAL A 121 -1.22 3.05 -4.96
C VAL A 121 0.00 2.14 -4.84
N SER A 122 0.98 2.33 -5.70
CA SER A 122 2.32 1.77 -5.56
C SER A 122 3.34 2.86 -5.84
N LEU A 123 4.15 3.19 -4.85
CA LEU A 123 5.22 4.18 -4.93
C LEU A 123 6.57 3.48 -4.90
N VAL A 124 7.51 3.96 -5.71
CA VAL A 124 8.93 3.62 -5.62
C VAL A 124 9.66 4.86 -5.14
N TYR A 125 10.12 4.82 -3.89
CA TYR A 125 10.92 5.86 -3.28
C TYR A 125 12.40 5.60 -3.55
N ASP A 126 13.03 6.46 -4.35
CA ASP A 126 14.47 6.48 -4.58
C ASP A 126 15.10 7.53 -3.67
N ILE A 127 15.71 7.04 -2.58
CA ILE A 127 16.36 7.85 -1.56
C ILE A 127 17.54 8.62 -2.17
N THR A 128 18.32 7.95 -3.02
CA THR A 128 19.55 8.52 -3.59
C THR A 128 19.29 9.62 -4.60
N LYS A 129 18.17 9.54 -5.32
CA LYS A 129 17.76 10.52 -6.32
C LYS A 129 16.80 11.56 -5.79
N GLY A 130 16.24 11.35 -4.60
CA GLY A 130 15.20 12.23 -4.05
C GLY A 130 13.96 12.26 -4.94
N THR A 131 13.49 11.09 -5.38
CA THR A 131 12.29 11.00 -6.24
C THR A 131 11.33 9.92 -5.78
N ILE A 132 10.07 10.10 -6.13
CA ILE A 132 9.03 9.06 -6.05
C ILE A 132 8.53 8.80 -7.47
N ASN A 133 8.51 7.53 -7.89
CA ASN A 133 7.81 7.09 -9.10
C ASN A 133 6.53 6.36 -8.65
N GLY A 134 5.37 6.88 -9.03
CA GLY A 134 4.09 6.37 -8.55
C GLY A 134 3.22 5.81 -9.66
N LEU A 135 2.55 4.69 -9.37
CA LEU A 135 1.32 4.29 -10.05
C LEU A 135 0.16 4.53 -9.07
N LEU A 136 -0.66 5.54 -9.36
CA LEU A 136 -1.89 5.83 -8.64
C LEU A 136 -3.06 5.39 -9.52
N ASN A 137 -3.70 4.29 -9.14
CA ASN A 137 -4.75 3.66 -9.91
C ASN A 137 -6.12 4.00 -9.31
N PHE A 138 -6.63 5.18 -9.64
CA PHE A 138 -7.84 5.73 -9.08
C PHE A 138 -9.08 4.95 -9.53
N SER A 139 -10.00 4.67 -8.60
CA SER A 139 -11.33 4.17 -8.97
C SER A 139 -12.10 5.26 -9.74
N LYS A 140 -13.06 4.85 -10.57
CA LYS A 140 -13.95 5.79 -11.29
C LYS A 140 -14.61 6.79 -10.35
N GLY A 141 -15.10 6.34 -9.19
CA GLY A 141 -15.72 7.22 -8.19
C GLY A 141 -14.74 8.26 -7.65
N HIS A 142 -13.54 7.85 -7.27
CA HIS A 142 -12.53 8.77 -6.73
C HIS A 142 -12.11 9.80 -7.77
N TRP A 143 -11.85 9.37 -9.02
CA TRP A 143 -11.40 10.28 -10.07
C TRP A 143 -12.48 11.26 -10.55
N ASN A 144 -13.71 10.78 -10.77
CA ASN A 144 -14.77 11.63 -11.33
C ASN A 144 -15.41 12.56 -10.29
N TYR A 145 -15.24 12.26 -8.99
CA TYR A 145 -15.81 13.04 -7.89
C TYR A 145 -14.75 13.38 -6.83
N PRO A 146 -13.66 14.06 -7.18
CA PRO A 146 -12.49 14.22 -6.32
C PRO A 146 -12.77 15.05 -5.06
N VAL A 147 -13.70 16.01 -5.14
CA VAL A 147 -14.16 16.81 -3.99
C VAL A 147 -14.83 15.92 -2.93
N LEU A 148 -15.48 14.83 -3.36
CA LEU A 148 -16.04 13.86 -2.43
C LEU A 148 -14.97 12.98 -1.76
N ALA A 149 -13.68 13.17 -2.04
CA ALA A 149 -12.57 12.54 -1.32
C ALA A 149 -11.83 13.49 -0.36
N HIS A 150 -12.22 14.77 -0.29
CA HIS A 150 -11.67 15.75 0.68
C HIS A 150 -12.10 15.42 2.10
N GLY A 151 -11.38 15.91 3.11
CA GLY A 151 -11.66 15.67 4.54
C GLY A 151 -10.59 14.82 5.22
N ASP A 152 -10.90 14.32 6.42
CA ASP A 152 -10.00 13.49 7.22
C ASP A 152 -10.63 12.13 7.49
N LYS A 153 -9.91 11.02 7.23
CA LYS A 153 -10.38 9.65 7.51
C LYS A 153 -10.85 9.47 8.96
N ARG A 154 -10.27 10.20 9.89
CA ARG A 154 -10.62 10.16 11.32
C ARG A 154 -12.05 10.64 11.56
N ASN A 155 -12.63 11.40 10.63
CA ASN A 155 -14.03 11.76 10.64
C ASN A 155 -14.87 10.65 10.00
N GLN A 156 -15.79 10.07 10.78
CA GLN A 156 -16.62 8.95 10.31
C GLN A 156 -17.48 9.29 9.09
N THR A 157 -17.98 10.53 8.99
CA THR A 157 -18.80 10.97 7.84
C THR A 157 -17.97 11.05 6.56
N ASP A 158 -16.72 11.50 6.66
CA ASP A 158 -15.79 11.52 5.54
C ASP A 158 -15.43 10.09 5.11
N PHE A 159 -15.09 9.24 6.08
CA PHE A 159 -14.75 7.84 5.82
C PHE A 159 -15.90 7.07 5.15
N ASP A 160 -17.14 7.24 5.62
CA ASP A 160 -18.33 6.61 5.02
C ASP A 160 -18.59 7.08 3.58
N ARG A 161 -18.41 8.39 3.35
CA ARG A 161 -18.52 8.98 2.01
C ARG A 161 -17.46 8.42 1.06
N TRP A 162 -16.22 8.27 1.53
CA TRP A 162 -15.12 7.72 0.72
C TRP A 162 -15.36 6.25 0.35
N ARG A 163 -15.88 5.44 1.26
CA ARG A 163 -16.34 4.07 0.97
C ARG A 163 -17.47 4.04 -0.06
N GLY A 164 -18.29 5.09 -0.12
CA GLY A 164 -19.29 5.28 -1.17
C GLY A 164 -18.66 5.42 -2.57
N LEU A 165 -17.51 6.08 -2.69
CA LEU A 165 -16.82 6.26 -3.99
C LEU A 165 -16.36 4.93 -4.60
N ALA A 166 -15.92 3.97 -3.78
CA ALA A 166 -15.52 2.65 -4.24
C ALA A 166 -16.64 1.85 -4.92
N LYS A 167 -17.91 2.23 -4.71
CA LYS A 167 -19.09 1.57 -5.28
C LYS A 167 -19.46 2.11 -6.66
N ILE A 168 -18.78 3.15 -7.15
CA ILE A 168 -19.07 3.79 -8.43
C ILE A 168 -18.19 3.16 -9.52
N GLY A 169 -18.84 2.54 -10.52
CA GLY A 169 -18.17 1.86 -11.62
C GLY A 169 -17.76 0.44 -11.29
N THR A 170 -16.84 -0.10 -12.08
CA THR A 170 -16.31 -1.45 -11.96
C THR A 170 -14.79 -1.44 -11.76
N GLN A 171 -14.20 -2.59 -11.40
CA GLN A 171 -12.77 -2.70 -11.10
C GLN A 171 -11.83 -2.36 -12.27
N VAL A 172 -12.34 -2.38 -13.51
CA VAL A 172 -11.58 -2.06 -14.73
C VAL A 172 -11.76 -0.61 -15.19
N GLU A 173 -12.71 0.12 -14.60
CA GLU A 173 -12.92 1.54 -14.88
C GLU A 173 -12.08 2.37 -13.93
N ARG A 174 -10.83 2.60 -14.31
CA ARG A 174 -9.85 3.29 -13.47
C ARG A 174 -9.10 4.35 -14.25
N TYR A 175 -8.73 5.42 -13.55
CA TYR A 175 -7.78 6.40 -14.07
C TYR A 175 -6.39 6.04 -13.55
N MET A 176 -5.52 5.63 -14.46
CA MET A 176 -4.17 5.19 -14.14
C MET A 176 -3.21 6.36 -14.32
N LEU A 177 -2.83 6.99 -13.21
CA LEU A 177 -1.84 8.05 -13.20
C LEU A 177 -0.46 7.45 -12.94
N VAL A 178 0.45 7.62 -13.90
CA VAL A 178 1.85 7.17 -13.80
C VAL A 178 2.72 8.40 -13.84
N GLU A 179 3.24 8.80 -12.68
CA GLU A 179 3.93 10.08 -12.54
C GLU A 179 5.16 9.99 -11.65
N ARG A 180 6.05 10.96 -11.87
CA ARG A 180 7.22 11.18 -11.01
C ARG A 180 7.03 12.44 -10.17
N ALA A 181 7.33 12.33 -8.90
CA ALA A 181 7.49 13.45 -7.99
C ALA A 181 8.94 13.63 -7.55
N TYR A 182 9.24 14.85 -7.13
CA TYR A 182 10.53 15.26 -6.61
C TYR A 182 10.41 15.57 -5.12
N ILE A 183 11.28 14.95 -4.32
CA ILE A 183 11.34 15.18 -2.88
C ILE A 183 11.91 16.58 -2.64
N LEU A 184 11.17 17.38 -1.89
CA LEU A 184 11.60 18.69 -1.41
C LEU A 184 12.26 18.59 -0.04
N GLU A 185 11.65 17.80 0.84
CA GLU A 185 12.12 17.61 2.22
C GLU A 185 12.01 16.14 2.59
N SER A 186 13.02 15.65 3.32
CA SER A 186 13.04 14.32 3.94
C SER A 186 13.63 14.44 5.34
N PHE A 187 12.85 14.08 6.35
CA PHE A 187 13.25 14.17 7.76
C PHE A 187 12.58 13.08 8.59
N LYS A 188 12.98 12.95 9.87
CA LYS A 188 12.34 12.04 10.82
C LYS A 188 11.31 12.77 11.68
N GLY A 189 10.17 12.14 11.91
CA GLY A 189 9.09 12.64 12.76
C GLY A 189 7.82 12.97 11.99
N LYS A 190 6.74 13.23 12.73
CA LYS A 190 5.40 13.40 12.16
C LYS A 190 5.19 14.62 11.25
N GLY A 191 6.03 15.65 11.33
CA GLY A 191 5.76 16.94 10.71
C GLY A 191 4.44 17.53 11.19
N GLU A 192 3.61 18.00 10.25
CA GLU A 192 2.28 18.54 10.55
C GLU A 192 1.18 17.46 10.59
N LEU A 193 1.51 16.23 10.17
CA LEU A 193 0.57 15.11 10.23
C LEU A 193 0.24 14.72 11.68
N LEU A 194 -0.96 14.16 11.82
CA LEU A 194 -1.45 13.61 13.08
C LEU A 194 -1.09 12.13 13.19
N PRO A 195 -0.59 11.67 14.36
CA PRO A 195 -0.36 10.25 14.59
C PRO A 195 -1.67 9.46 14.55
N ILE A 196 -1.53 8.14 14.46
CA ILE A 196 -2.62 7.17 14.53
C ILE A 196 -2.33 6.16 15.64
N ASP A 197 -3.37 5.44 16.06
CA ASP A 197 -3.16 4.21 16.82
C ASP A 197 -2.45 3.19 15.90
N PRO A 198 -1.33 2.56 16.33
CA PRO A 198 -0.59 1.59 15.52
C PRO A 198 -1.43 0.41 15.01
N ASP A 199 -2.51 0.07 15.72
CA ASP A 199 -3.40 -1.04 15.38
C ASP A 199 -4.74 -0.57 14.79
N VAL A 200 -4.85 0.70 14.39
CA VAL A 200 -6.07 1.25 13.80
C VAL A 200 -6.46 0.49 12.52
N ALA A 201 -7.73 0.13 12.43
CA ALA A 201 -8.28 -0.46 11.21
C ALA A 201 -8.34 0.58 10.09
N THR A 202 -8.10 0.13 8.86
CA THR A 202 -8.07 0.99 7.67
C THR A 202 -9.24 0.76 6.73
N PHE A 203 -10.09 -0.24 7.00
CA PHE A 203 -11.28 -0.63 6.23
C PHE A 203 -12.49 -0.87 7.13
#